data_AF-A0AA49JQF7-F1
#
_entry.id   AF-A0AA49JQF7-F1
#
_cell.length_a   1.000
_cell.length_b   1.000
_cell.length_c   1.000
_cell.angle_alpha   90.00
_cell.angle_beta   90.00
_cell.angle_gamma   90.00
#
_symmetry.space_group_name_H-M   'P 1'
#
loop_
_entity.id
_entity.type
_entity.pdbx_description
1 polymer ?
#
loop_
_entity_poly.entity_id
_entity_poly.type
_entity_poly.pdbx_seq_one_letter_code
_entity_poly.pdbx_strand_id
1 'polypeptide(L)'
;MSVYTKTGDDGNTFLLNGDRVSKYDLRIKALGNLDELTSHLGYIKAKIKDDEIKKEIEKAQINIKMILSEIADGKSDKWHLSEDDVLAIERLIDNYQNAMQIQDKFILPGENEISALVDIARAIARRTERILIEVDKKYPLDINSKVYINRLSDYLFVLARYMEVRGKIEEKVTSIIKEQYKKVDKDLKLNLNIAKKLMEKVEKKAESMELPVAIAIVDMHGNLIAAHFMDGTLIESMNLAINKAYTSVALKMATHELSKLTQPGQPLYGINTTDNRIVVFGGGCPIKYHGKIIGGIGVSGGTVEQDIELSLYGADVFEEVIS
;
A
#
# COMPACT_ATOMS: atom_id res chain seq x y z
N MET A 1 0.37 39.34 18.71
CA MET A 1 -1.08 39.63 18.75
C MET A 1 -1.63 38.98 20.01
N SER A 2 -2.38 39.70 20.86
CA SER A 2 -3.02 39.06 22.02
C SER A 2 -4.10 38.10 21.52
N VAL A 3 -4.16 36.89 22.09
CA VAL A 3 -5.15 35.87 21.72
C VAL A 3 -6.54 36.18 22.32
N TYR A 4 -6.62 36.92 23.43
CA TYR A 4 -7.87 37.31 24.08
C TYR A 4 -8.06 38.84 24.09
N THR A 5 -9.30 39.29 23.88
CA THR A 5 -9.69 40.72 23.80
C THR A 5 -10.63 41.17 24.92
N LYS A 6 -11.25 40.24 25.66
CA LYS A 6 -12.30 40.47 26.69
C LYS A 6 -13.59 41.14 26.17
N THR A 7 -13.72 41.41 24.87
CA THR A 7 -14.87 42.10 24.26
C THR A 7 -16.17 41.29 24.27
N GLY A 8 -16.10 40.00 24.63
CA GLY A 8 -17.25 39.10 24.73
C GLY A 8 -17.50 38.55 26.15
N ASP A 9 -16.90 39.14 27.18
CA ASP A 9 -17.09 38.71 28.58
C ASP A 9 -18.52 39.02 29.07
N ASP A 10 -19.20 39.97 28.43
CA ASP A 10 -20.61 40.31 28.67
C ASP A 10 -21.61 39.33 28.02
N GLY A 11 -21.11 38.23 27.43
CA GLY A 11 -21.94 37.22 26.77
C GLY A 11 -22.30 37.56 25.32
N ASN A 12 -21.77 38.64 24.75
CA ASN A 12 -21.97 39.01 23.35
C ASN A 12 -20.73 38.71 22.48
N THR A 13 -20.89 38.74 21.16
CA THR A 13 -19.83 38.54 20.18
C THR A 13 -20.13 39.32 18.89
N PHE A 14 -19.11 39.52 18.05
CA PHE A 14 -19.28 40.10 16.73
C PHE A 14 -19.35 39.00 15.67
N LEU A 15 -20.24 39.19 14.71
CA LEU A 15 -20.28 38.45 13.45
C LEU A 15 -19.31 39.05 12.43
N LEU A 16 -19.05 38.33 11.34
CA LEU A 16 -18.12 38.77 10.29
C LEU A 16 -18.59 40.08 9.62
N ASN A 17 -19.90 40.29 9.57
CA ASN A 17 -20.53 41.48 9.02
C ASN A 17 -20.56 42.70 9.95
N GLY A 18 -19.95 42.61 11.13
CA GLY A 18 -19.88 43.68 12.14
C GLY A 18 -21.03 43.71 13.15
N ASP A 19 -22.07 42.89 12.98
CA ASP A 19 -23.22 42.87 13.90
C ASP A 19 -22.81 42.29 15.26
N ARG A 20 -23.23 42.93 16.36
CA ARG A 20 -23.01 42.44 17.72
C ARG A 20 -24.23 41.67 18.22
N VAL A 21 -24.04 40.40 18.57
CA VAL A 21 -25.12 39.46 18.91
C VAL A 21 -24.81 38.74 20.21
N SER A 22 -25.85 38.20 20.86
CA SER A 22 -25.66 37.29 22.00
C SER A 22 -24.94 36.01 21.56
N LYS A 23 -24.07 35.46 22.40
CA LYS A 23 -23.46 34.13 22.17
C LYS A 23 -24.49 32.99 22.12
N TYR A 24 -25.74 33.25 22.52
CA TYR A 24 -26.86 32.31 22.41
C TYR A 24 -27.66 32.46 21.10
N ASP A 25 -27.29 33.40 20.21
CA ASP A 25 -27.90 33.55 18.88
C ASP A 25 -27.78 32.24 18.08
N LEU A 26 -28.84 31.91 17.32
CA LEU A 26 -28.90 30.67 16.53
C LEU A 26 -27.74 30.56 15.54
N ARG A 27 -27.28 31.67 14.97
CA ARG A 27 -26.13 31.70 14.07
C ARG A 27 -24.87 31.27 14.81
N ILE A 28 -24.60 31.80 16.01
CA ILE A 28 -23.43 31.42 16.81
C ILE A 28 -23.48 29.93 17.17
N LYS A 29 -24.65 29.42 17.54
CA LYS A 29 -24.83 27.99 17.81
C LYS A 29 -24.56 27.12 16.57
N ALA A 30 -24.98 27.56 15.38
CA ALA A 30 -24.66 26.88 14.13
C ALA A 30 -23.16 26.93 13.80
N LEU A 31 -22.50 28.09 13.94
CA LEU A 31 -21.05 28.23 13.76
C LEU A 31 -20.28 27.26 14.67
N GLY A 32 -20.68 27.13 15.93
CA GLY A 32 -20.05 26.18 16.87
C GLY A 32 -20.23 24.72 16.46
N ASN A 33 -21.38 24.33 15.91
CA ASN A 33 -21.60 22.96 15.43
C ASN A 33 -20.78 22.66 14.16
N LEU A 34 -20.64 23.64 13.26
CA LEU A 34 -19.78 23.53 12.08
C LEU A 34 -18.29 23.44 12.47
N ASP A 35 -17.87 24.20 13.48
CA ASP A 35 -16.49 24.19 14.00
C ASP A 35 -16.15 22.87 14.71
N GLU A 36 -17.09 22.32 15.48
CA GLU A 36 -16.98 20.99 16.08
C GLU A 36 -16.87 19.90 15.00
N LEU A 37 -17.71 19.98 13.95
CA LEU A 37 -17.68 19.04 12.83
C LEU A 37 -16.32 19.08 12.11
N THR A 38 -15.85 20.26 11.73
CA THR A 38 -14.57 20.39 11.02
C THR A 38 -13.38 19.98 11.88
N SER A 39 -13.45 20.19 13.20
CA SER A 39 -12.43 19.71 14.15
C SER A 39 -12.38 18.19 14.21
N HIS A 40 -13.54 17.53 14.27
CA HIS A 40 -13.63 16.07 14.20
C HIS A 40 -13.13 15.51 12.87
N LEU A 41 -13.48 16.14 11.74
CA LEU A 41 -12.93 15.80 10.43
C LEU A 41 -11.40 15.95 10.40
N GLY A 42 -10.85 16.99 11.03
CA GLY A 42 -9.41 17.18 11.19
C GLY A 42 -8.75 16.03 11.97
N TYR A 43 -9.40 15.52 13.02
CA TYR A 43 -8.91 14.37 13.77
C TYR A 43 -8.93 13.08 12.94
N ILE A 44 -10.01 12.84 12.19
CA ILE A 44 -10.11 11.71 11.25
C ILE A 44 -9.00 11.80 10.20
N LYS A 45 -8.80 12.98 9.59
CA LYS A 45 -7.76 13.24 8.59
C LYS A 45 -6.35 12.92 9.11
N ALA A 46 -6.07 13.21 10.37
CA ALA A 46 -4.78 12.91 11.00
C ALA A 46 -4.55 11.41 11.27
N LYS A 47 -5.63 10.62 11.37
CA LYS A 47 -5.59 9.17 11.65
C LYS A 47 -5.57 8.30 10.39
N ILE A 48 -6.16 8.79 9.31
CA ILE A 48 -6.22 8.05 8.03
C ILE A 48 -4.85 8.06 7.35
N LYS A 49 -4.45 6.92 6.78
CA LYS A 49 -3.21 6.79 5.99
C LYS A 49 -3.40 7.14 4.51
N ASP A 50 -4.59 6.90 3.98
CA ASP A 50 -4.93 7.08 2.57
C ASP A 50 -5.00 8.58 2.19
N ASP A 51 -4.12 9.01 1.29
CA ASP A 51 -3.99 10.42 0.93
C ASP A 51 -5.15 10.93 0.07
N GLU A 52 -5.84 10.07 -0.69
CA GLU A 52 -7.02 10.49 -1.45
C GLU A 52 -8.18 10.80 -0.50
N ILE A 53 -8.40 9.94 0.50
CA ILE A 53 -9.43 10.18 1.53
C ILE A 53 -9.11 11.44 2.35
N LYS A 54 -7.83 11.72 2.63
CA LYS A 54 -7.45 12.98 3.30
C LYS A 54 -7.84 14.20 2.48
N LYS A 55 -7.64 14.16 1.16
CA LYS A 55 -8.03 15.25 0.24
C LYS A 55 -9.54 15.42 0.20
N GLU A 56 -10.30 14.33 0.18
CA GLU A 56 -11.77 14.38 0.27
C GLU A 56 -12.25 15.05 1.56
N ILE A 57 -11.70 14.64 2.71
CA ILE A 57 -12.01 15.23 4.01
C ILE A 57 -11.61 16.71 4.05
N GLU A 58 -10.45 17.06 3.52
CA GLU A 58 -9.98 18.45 3.45
C GLU A 58 -10.91 19.32 2.59
N LYS A 59 -11.37 18.80 1.45
CA LYS A 59 -12.37 19.48 0.63
C LYS A 59 -13.69 19.67 1.39
N ALA A 60 -14.11 18.69 2.19
CA ALA A 60 -15.27 18.84 3.07
C ALA A 60 -15.06 19.93 4.15
N GLN A 61 -13.87 19.99 4.77
CA GLN A 61 -13.53 21.06 5.73
C GLN A 61 -13.57 22.45 5.09
N ILE A 62 -13.09 22.58 3.84
CA ILE A 62 -13.16 23.83 3.07
C ILE A 62 -14.61 24.23 2.81
N ASN A 63 -15.44 23.30 2.35
CA ASN A 63 -16.85 23.59 2.06
C ASN A 63 -17.64 23.93 3.34
N ILE A 64 -17.36 23.26 4.47
CA ILE A 64 -17.91 23.63 5.79
C ILE A 64 -17.51 25.05 6.18
N LYS A 65 -16.26 25.47 5.90
CA LYS A 65 -15.79 26.82 6.20
C LYS A 65 -16.48 27.89 5.33
N MET A 66 -16.86 27.55 4.10
CA MET A 66 -17.69 28.43 3.25
C MET A 66 -19.07 28.64 3.87
N ILE A 67 -19.75 27.56 4.30
CA ILE A 67 -21.04 27.63 5.01
C ILE A 67 -20.92 28.42 6.33
N LEU A 68 -19.83 28.22 7.08
CA LEU A 68 -19.54 29.00 8.29
C LEU A 68 -19.46 30.50 7.97
N SER A 69 -18.76 30.85 6.89
CA SER A 69 -18.59 32.24 6.46
C SER A 69 -19.90 32.86 5.96
N GLU A 70 -20.74 32.08 5.26
CA GLU A 70 -22.08 32.46 4.85
C GLU A 70 -22.94 32.87 6.05
N ILE A 71 -23.00 32.03 7.09
CA ILE A 71 -23.79 32.30 8.31
C ILE A 71 -23.23 33.49 9.09
N ALA A 72 -21.89 33.63 9.14
CA ALA A 72 -21.23 34.71 9.86
C ALA A 72 -21.36 36.07 9.14
N ASP A 73 -21.46 36.10 7.82
CA ASP A 73 -21.64 37.31 7.03
C ASP A 73 -23.14 37.65 6.85
N GLY A 74 -23.92 36.70 6.34
CA GLY A 74 -25.36 36.83 6.12
C GLY A 74 -25.79 37.93 5.14
N LYS A 75 -24.83 38.53 4.40
CA LYS A 75 -25.07 39.66 3.47
C LYS A 75 -24.52 39.42 2.06
N SER A 76 -23.62 38.47 1.86
CA SER A 76 -22.91 38.27 0.59
C SER A 76 -22.98 36.82 0.11
N ASP A 77 -23.31 36.67 -1.17
CA ASP A 77 -23.42 35.36 -1.82
C ASP A 77 -22.06 34.74 -2.18
N LYS A 78 -20.95 35.45 -1.96
CA LYS A 78 -19.58 34.96 -2.28
C LYS A 78 -19.19 33.69 -1.51
N TRP A 79 -19.93 33.37 -0.46
CA TRP A 79 -19.70 32.21 0.40
C TRP A 79 -20.57 31.01 0.02
N HIS A 80 -21.48 31.17 -0.94
CA HIS A 80 -22.38 30.09 -1.34
C HIS A 80 -21.59 28.96 -2.00
N LEU A 81 -22.04 27.74 -1.74
CA LEU A 81 -21.50 26.57 -2.41
C LEU A 81 -22.07 26.49 -3.84
N SER A 82 -21.25 25.99 -4.75
CA SER A 82 -21.69 25.73 -6.12
C SER A 82 -22.48 24.42 -6.20
N GLU A 83 -23.29 24.25 -7.25
CA GLU A 83 -23.90 22.95 -7.55
C GLU A 83 -22.84 21.87 -7.77
N ASP A 84 -21.69 22.23 -8.34
CA ASP A 84 -20.56 21.33 -8.54
C ASP A 84 -20.00 20.78 -7.22
N ASP A 85 -20.02 21.57 -6.13
CA ASP A 85 -19.60 21.10 -4.81
C ASP A 85 -20.54 20.02 -4.26
N VAL A 86 -21.84 20.12 -4.53
CA VAL A 86 -22.84 19.11 -4.16
C VAL A 86 -22.69 17.86 -5.03
N LEU A 87 -22.57 18.02 -6.35
CA LEU A 87 -22.36 16.91 -7.28
C LEU A 87 -21.04 16.18 -7.02
N ALA A 88 -20.01 16.87 -6.52
CA ALA A 88 -18.74 16.26 -6.17
C ALA A 88 -18.89 15.28 -4.99
N ILE A 89 -19.62 15.66 -3.93
CA ILE A 89 -19.82 14.78 -2.78
C ILE A 89 -20.78 13.63 -3.09
N GLU A 90 -21.78 13.84 -3.94
CA GLU A 90 -22.65 12.77 -4.44
C GLU A 90 -21.86 11.73 -5.23
N ARG A 91 -20.94 12.16 -6.11
CA ARG A 91 -20.03 11.24 -6.82
C ARG A 91 -19.15 10.43 -5.87
N LEU A 92 -18.66 11.03 -4.78
CA LEU A 92 -17.93 10.29 -3.76
C LEU A 92 -18.80 9.22 -3.11
N ILE A 93 -20.05 9.55 -2.76
CA ILE A 93 -20.99 8.60 -2.19
C ILE A 93 -21.18 7.40 -3.13
N ASP A 94 -21.49 7.66 -4.40
CA ASP A 94 -21.70 6.63 -5.41
C ASP A 94 -20.47 5.72 -5.57
N ASN A 95 -19.27 6.31 -5.60
CA ASN A 95 -18.02 5.56 -5.71
C ASN A 95 -17.85 4.58 -4.55
N TYR A 96 -18.10 5.03 -3.31
CA TYR A 96 -18.00 4.17 -2.14
C TYR A 96 -19.10 3.10 -2.11
N GLN A 97 -20.34 3.44 -2.47
CA GLN A 97 -21.44 2.48 -2.54
C GLN A 97 -21.15 1.35 -3.53
N ASN A 98 -20.69 1.71 -4.73
CA ASN A 98 -20.33 0.76 -5.78
C ASN A 98 -19.16 -0.15 -5.37
N ALA A 99 -18.21 0.37 -4.59
CA ALA A 99 -17.07 -0.41 -4.13
C ALA A 99 -17.42 -1.47 -3.06
N MET A 100 -18.54 -1.32 -2.33
CA MET A 100 -18.79 -2.10 -1.11
C MET A 100 -19.99 -3.05 -1.14
N GLN A 101 -20.91 -2.95 -2.11
CA GLN A 101 -22.19 -3.68 -2.10
C GLN A 101 -22.88 -3.63 -0.72
N ILE A 102 -23.15 -2.41 -0.22
CA ILE A 102 -23.70 -2.19 1.12
C ILE A 102 -25.03 -2.95 1.26
N GLN A 103 -25.17 -3.74 2.33
CA GLN A 103 -26.40 -4.49 2.63
C GLN A 103 -27.39 -3.63 3.45
N ASP A 104 -28.68 -3.78 3.18
CA ASP A 104 -29.80 -3.11 3.88
C ASP A 104 -30.06 -3.67 5.30
N LYS A 105 -29.03 -3.74 6.14
CA LYS A 105 -29.18 -4.14 7.55
C LYS A 105 -28.88 -2.97 8.46
N PHE A 106 -29.47 -2.97 9.64
CA PHE A 106 -29.14 -2.00 10.69
C PHE A 106 -27.69 -2.21 11.14
N ILE A 107 -26.85 -1.19 11.04
CA ILE A 107 -25.42 -1.25 11.34
C ILE A 107 -25.13 -0.48 12.63
N LEU A 108 -24.50 -1.14 13.60
CA LEU A 108 -24.02 -0.49 14.81
C LEU A 108 -22.75 0.32 14.48
N PRO A 109 -22.64 1.57 14.97
CA PRO A 109 -21.48 2.40 14.68
C PRO A 109 -20.23 1.92 15.43
N GLY A 110 -19.07 2.04 14.79
CA GLY A 110 -17.77 1.88 15.44
C GLY A 110 -17.20 0.47 15.50
N GLU A 111 -17.33 -0.32 14.43
CA GLU A 111 -16.65 -1.61 14.29
C GLU A 111 -15.11 -1.47 14.38
N ASN A 112 -14.53 -0.34 13.99
CA ASN A 112 -13.12 -0.02 14.24
C ASN A 112 -12.90 1.44 14.65
N GLU A 113 -11.68 1.77 15.11
CA GLU A 113 -11.35 3.11 15.63
C GLU A 113 -11.69 4.23 14.63
N ILE A 114 -11.30 4.08 13.36
CA ILE A 114 -11.54 5.13 12.36
C ILE A 114 -13.03 5.21 12.03
N SER A 115 -13.71 4.08 11.82
CA SER A 115 -15.15 4.08 11.52
C SER A 115 -15.98 4.67 12.65
N ALA A 116 -15.58 4.44 13.92
CA ALA A 116 -16.21 5.04 15.09
C ALA A 116 -16.09 6.57 15.07
N LEU A 117 -14.90 7.10 14.77
CA LEU A 117 -14.68 8.54 14.67
C LEU A 117 -15.50 9.16 13.54
N VAL A 118 -15.57 8.49 12.38
CA VAL A 118 -16.39 8.93 11.24
C VAL A 118 -17.88 8.90 11.59
N ASP A 119 -18.36 7.88 12.31
CA ASP A 119 -19.75 7.80 12.78
C ASP A 119 -20.10 8.91 13.78
N ILE A 120 -19.14 9.32 14.64
CA ILE A 120 -19.29 10.49 15.50
C ILE A 120 -19.43 11.76 14.65
N ALA A 121 -18.53 11.97 13.68
CA ALA A 121 -18.61 13.11 12.76
C ALA A 121 -19.94 13.14 12.01
N ARG A 122 -20.45 11.98 11.58
CA ARG A 122 -21.78 11.86 10.96
C ARG A 122 -22.90 12.30 11.89
N ALA A 123 -22.86 11.90 13.16
CA ALA A 123 -23.86 12.32 14.14
C ALA A 123 -23.83 13.85 14.36
N ILE A 124 -22.63 14.45 14.38
CA ILE A 124 -22.43 15.90 14.45
C ILE A 124 -22.98 16.56 13.18
N ALA A 125 -22.68 16.05 11.99
CA ALA A 125 -23.20 16.59 10.73
C ALA A 125 -24.74 16.61 10.70
N ARG A 126 -25.41 15.55 11.18
CA ARG A 126 -26.87 15.53 11.31
C ARG A 126 -27.39 16.51 12.36
N ARG A 127 -26.63 16.78 13.42
CA ARG A 127 -26.97 17.82 14.40
C ARG A 127 -26.84 19.21 13.79
N THR A 128 -25.78 19.43 13.01
CA THR A 128 -25.55 20.64 12.22
C THR A 128 -26.69 20.85 11.21
N GLU A 129 -27.10 19.83 10.48
CA GLU A 129 -28.24 19.88 9.55
C GLU A 129 -29.51 20.45 10.21
N ARG A 130 -29.89 19.93 11.38
CA ARG A 130 -31.09 20.38 12.10
C ARG A 130 -31.01 21.85 12.50
N ILE A 131 -29.84 22.30 12.96
CA ILE A 131 -29.68 23.70 13.35
C ILE A 131 -29.64 24.65 12.15
N LEU A 132 -29.11 24.22 11.01
CA LEU A 132 -29.17 25.02 9.78
C LEU A 132 -30.61 25.24 9.33
N ILE A 133 -31.48 24.22 9.44
CA ILE A 133 -32.92 24.36 9.18
C ILE A 133 -33.58 25.36 10.14
N GLU A 134 -33.14 25.41 11.42
CA GLU A 134 -33.65 26.40 12.37
C GLU A 134 -33.16 27.83 12.08
N VAL A 135 -31.89 27.99 11.67
CA VAL A 135 -31.29 29.27 11.28
C VAL A 135 -32.00 29.82 10.04
N ASP A 136 -32.20 28.98 9.02
CA ASP A 136 -32.80 29.33 7.72
C ASP A 136 -34.20 29.98 7.86
N LYS A 137 -34.96 29.62 8.90
CA LYS A 137 -36.27 30.22 9.18
C LYS A 137 -36.22 31.71 9.52
N LYS A 138 -35.08 32.19 10.04
CA LYS A 138 -34.88 33.59 10.46
C LYS A 138 -33.85 34.32 9.63
N TYR A 139 -32.85 33.59 9.14
CA TYR A 139 -31.72 34.08 8.37
C TYR A 139 -31.62 33.15 7.15
N PRO A 140 -32.25 33.50 6.02
CA PRO A 140 -32.24 32.65 4.84
C PRO A 140 -30.83 32.22 4.46
N LEU A 141 -30.65 30.92 4.25
CA LEU A 141 -29.40 30.29 3.84
C LEU A 141 -29.54 29.77 2.41
N ASP A 142 -28.40 29.69 1.74
CA ASP A 142 -28.27 29.04 0.45
C ASP A 142 -28.75 27.58 0.50
N ILE A 143 -29.40 27.17 -0.58
CA ILE A 143 -29.94 25.81 -0.67
C ILE A 143 -28.83 24.79 -0.75
N ASN A 144 -27.73 25.08 -1.45
CA ASN A 144 -26.63 24.14 -1.62
C ASN A 144 -25.91 23.92 -0.29
N SER A 145 -25.82 24.92 0.58
CA SER A 145 -25.29 24.76 1.95
C SER A 145 -26.05 23.72 2.77
N LYS A 146 -27.39 23.75 2.73
CA LYS A 146 -28.25 22.77 3.43
C LYS A 146 -28.16 21.38 2.80
N VAL A 147 -28.22 21.30 1.47
CA VAL A 147 -28.09 20.03 0.73
C VAL A 147 -26.72 19.41 0.96
N TYR A 148 -25.65 20.20 0.95
CA TYR A 148 -24.30 19.72 1.15
C TYR A 148 -24.11 19.08 2.53
N ILE A 149 -24.61 19.68 3.61
CA ILE A 149 -24.49 19.08 4.96
C ILE A 149 -25.32 17.79 5.09
N ASN A 150 -26.48 17.72 4.44
CA ASN A 150 -27.27 16.50 4.35
C ASN A 150 -26.46 15.39 3.65
N ARG A 151 -25.92 15.66 2.45
CA ARG A 151 -25.06 14.74 1.69
C ARG A 151 -23.77 14.39 2.41
N LEU A 152 -23.17 15.33 3.14
CA LEU A 152 -21.99 15.06 3.95
C LEU A 152 -22.27 14.00 5.01
N SER A 153 -23.48 13.97 5.58
CA SER A 153 -23.84 12.91 6.52
C SER A 153 -23.94 11.53 5.85
N ASP A 154 -24.38 11.47 4.60
CA ASP A 154 -24.43 10.23 3.79
C ASP A 154 -23.02 9.80 3.37
N TYR A 155 -22.18 10.74 2.94
CA TYR A 155 -20.75 10.51 2.66
C TYR A 155 -20.03 9.93 3.87
N LEU A 156 -20.21 10.52 5.05
CA LEU A 156 -19.59 10.01 6.28
C LEU A 156 -20.13 8.62 6.64
N PHE A 157 -21.40 8.31 6.34
CA PHE A 157 -21.92 6.96 6.52
C PHE A 157 -21.18 5.95 5.65
N VAL A 158 -21.10 6.19 4.33
CA VAL A 158 -20.44 5.25 3.42
C VAL A 158 -18.94 5.18 3.67
N LEU A 159 -18.30 6.29 4.04
CA LEU A 159 -16.88 6.31 4.42
C LEU A 159 -16.62 5.45 5.66
N ALA A 160 -17.49 5.52 6.68
CA ALA A 160 -17.35 4.67 7.88
C ALA A 160 -17.40 3.18 7.50
N ARG A 161 -18.37 2.78 6.67
CA ARG A 161 -18.49 1.38 6.19
C ARG A 161 -17.29 0.96 5.34
N TYR A 162 -16.75 1.88 4.55
CA TYR A 162 -15.56 1.62 3.74
C TYR A 162 -14.32 1.36 4.60
N MET A 163 -14.15 2.14 5.68
CA MET A 163 -13.07 1.91 6.65
C MET A 163 -13.19 0.55 7.34
N GLU A 164 -14.40 0.03 7.53
CA GLU A 164 -14.63 -1.29 8.15
C GLU A 164 -14.23 -2.43 7.22
N VAL A 165 -14.64 -2.36 5.95
CA VAL A 165 -14.25 -3.34 4.94
C VAL A 165 -12.73 -3.37 4.79
N ARG A 166 -12.09 -2.20 4.69
CA ARG A 166 -10.62 -2.11 4.60
C ARG A 166 -9.91 -2.69 5.82
N GLY A 167 -10.38 -2.36 7.02
CA GLY A 167 -9.82 -2.89 8.27
C GLY A 167 -9.86 -4.42 8.31
N LYS A 168 -10.99 -5.02 7.89
CA LYS A 168 -11.15 -6.48 7.84
C LYS A 168 -10.22 -7.14 6.82
N ILE A 169 -9.99 -6.51 5.67
CA ILE A 169 -9.04 -7.01 4.66
C ILE A 169 -7.61 -6.97 5.22
N GLU A 170 -7.20 -5.85 5.84
CA GLU A 170 -5.86 -5.70 6.42
C GLU A 170 -5.60 -6.72 7.52
N GLU A 171 -6.58 -6.96 8.39
CA GLU A 171 -6.50 -7.97 9.46
C GLU A 171 -6.34 -9.37 8.88
N LYS A 172 -7.14 -9.73 7.87
CA LYS A 172 -7.10 -11.04 7.21
C LYS A 172 -5.78 -11.28 6.47
N VAL A 173 -5.25 -10.28 5.77
CA VAL A 173 -3.94 -10.40 5.11
C VAL A 173 -2.84 -10.58 6.16
N THR A 174 -2.89 -9.80 7.24
CA THR A 174 -1.93 -9.89 8.34
C THR A 174 -1.96 -11.25 9.02
N SER A 175 -3.14 -11.85 9.24
CA SER A 175 -3.26 -13.18 9.84
C SER A 175 -2.67 -14.26 8.93
N ILE A 176 -2.95 -14.22 7.62
CA ILE A 176 -2.39 -15.15 6.63
C ILE A 176 -0.85 -15.08 6.64
N ILE A 177 -0.27 -13.87 6.60
CA ILE A 177 1.19 -13.69 6.62
C ILE A 177 1.80 -14.27 7.91
N LYS A 178 1.19 -13.98 9.08
CA LYS A 178 1.66 -14.50 10.37
C LYS A 178 1.58 -16.03 10.45
N GLU A 179 0.51 -16.62 9.94
CA GLU A 179 0.37 -18.07 9.87
C GLU A 179 1.41 -18.71 8.96
N GLN A 180 1.66 -18.12 7.78
CA GLN A 180 2.71 -18.60 6.88
C GLN A 180 4.09 -18.52 7.51
N TYR A 181 4.39 -17.41 8.18
CA TYR A 181 5.67 -17.25 8.89
C TYR A 181 5.88 -18.32 9.97
N LYS A 182 4.82 -18.70 10.70
CA LYS A 182 4.89 -19.78 11.69
C LYS A 182 5.08 -21.17 11.07
N LYS A 183 4.67 -21.36 9.82
CA LYS A 183 4.78 -22.62 9.06
C LYS A 183 6.10 -22.75 8.30
N VAL A 184 7.00 -21.75 8.38
CA VAL A 184 8.32 -21.85 7.75
C VAL A 184 9.05 -23.07 8.32
N ASP A 185 9.30 -24.04 7.46
CA ASP A 185 10.07 -25.24 7.79
C ASP A 185 11.50 -24.81 8.14
N LYS A 186 11.87 -24.95 9.42
CA LYS A 186 13.21 -24.60 9.92
C LYS A 186 14.25 -25.65 9.52
N ASP A 187 13.83 -26.82 9.07
CA ASP A 187 14.69 -27.93 8.69
C ASP A 187 15.02 -27.93 7.18
N LEU A 188 14.50 -26.95 6.42
CA LEU A 188 14.89 -26.69 5.03
C LEU A 188 16.42 -26.54 4.92
N LYS A 189 17.05 -27.53 4.29
CA LYS A 189 18.52 -27.61 4.15
C LYS A 189 19.08 -26.53 3.24
N LEU A 190 18.33 -26.12 2.22
CA LEU A 190 18.65 -24.94 1.42
C LEU A 190 17.61 -23.84 1.70
N ASN A 191 17.89 -23.03 2.71
CA ASN A 191 17.10 -21.85 3.05
C ASN A 191 17.89 -20.55 2.75
N LEU A 192 17.26 -19.39 2.93
CA LEU A 192 17.88 -18.09 2.63
C LEU A 192 19.22 -17.86 3.35
N ASN A 193 19.35 -18.28 4.62
CA ASN A 193 20.59 -18.09 5.37
C ASN A 193 21.73 -18.93 4.78
N ILE A 194 21.45 -20.19 4.45
CA ILE A 194 22.41 -21.08 3.79
C ILE A 194 22.76 -20.58 2.39
N ALA A 195 21.77 -20.14 1.60
CA ALA A 195 22.00 -19.57 0.27
C ALA A 195 22.92 -18.35 0.33
N LYS A 196 22.74 -17.44 1.28
CA LYS A 196 23.62 -16.27 1.48
C LYS A 196 25.06 -16.67 1.80
N LYS A 197 25.26 -17.60 2.75
CA LYS A 197 26.60 -18.09 3.09
C LYS A 197 27.28 -18.79 1.91
N LEU A 198 26.50 -19.53 1.12
CA LEU A 198 27.02 -20.18 -0.07
C LEU A 198 27.44 -19.15 -1.13
N MET A 199 26.61 -18.14 -1.37
CA MET A 199 26.94 -17.05 -2.30
C MET A 199 28.20 -16.30 -1.85
N GLU A 200 28.37 -16.04 -0.56
CA GLU A 200 29.59 -15.40 -0.01
C GLU A 200 30.87 -16.21 -0.30
N LYS A 201 30.79 -17.53 -0.26
CA LYS A 201 31.94 -18.40 -0.63
C LYS A 201 32.28 -18.26 -2.11
N VAL A 202 31.27 -18.28 -2.97
CA VAL A 202 31.45 -18.16 -4.43
C VAL A 202 31.94 -16.76 -4.80
N GLU A 203 31.43 -15.72 -4.15
CA GLU A 203 31.90 -14.34 -4.26
C GLU A 203 33.39 -14.22 -3.94
N LYS A 204 33.84 -14.73 -2.79
CA LYS A 204 35.27 -14.73 -2.42
C LYS A 204 36.16 -15.46 -3.42
N LYS A 205 35.67 -16.55 -4.00
CA LYS A 205 36.38 -17.27 -5.06
C LYS A 205 36.44 -16.45 -6.35
N ALA A 206 35.35 -15.78 -6.73
CA ALA A 206 35.31 -14.89 -7.89
C ALA A 206 36.23 -13.67 -7.71
N GLU A 207 36.30 -13.09 -6.51
CA GLU A 207 37.26 -12.03 -6.15
C GLU A 207 38.70 -12.48 -6.34
N SER A 208 39.05 -13.70 -5.91
CA SER A 208 40.39 -14.25 -6.12
C SER A 208 40.76 -14.47 -7.59
N MET A 209 39.75 -14.47 -8.47
CA MET A 209 39.89 -14.55 -9.93
C MET A 209 39.79 -13.17 -10.60
N GLU A 210 39.68 -12.09 -9.83
CA GLU A 210 39.45 -10.72 -10.29
C GLU A 210 38.23 -10.61 -11.22
N LEU A 211 37.19 -11.39 -10.93
CA LEU A 211 36.06 -11.56 -11.84
C LEU A 211 34.73 -11.11 -11.19
N PRO A 212 34.12 -10.02 -11.67
CA PRO A 212 32.83 -9.58 -11.15
C PRO A 212 31.68 -10.40 -11.76
N VAL A 213 30.98 -11.18 -10.94
CA VAL A 213 29.88 -12.06 -11.38
C VAL A 213 28.54 -11.78 -10.67
N ALA A 214 27.45 -12.22 -11.31
CA ALA A 214 26.16 -12.41 -10.68
C ALA A 214 26.01 -13.86 -10.23
N ILE A 215 25.48 -14.06 -9.04
CA ILE A 215 25.29 -15.38 -8.43
C ILE A 215 23.82 -15.52 -8.05
N ALA A 216 23.21 -16.65 -8.36
CA ALA A 216 21.82 -16.97 -8.04
C ALA A 216 21.67 -18.39 -7.48
N ILE A 217 20.81 -18.55 -6.49
CA ILE A 217 20.46 -19.81 -5.84
C ILE A 217 18.95 -20.02 -5.94
N VAL A 218 18.52 -21.19 -6.42
CA VAL A 218 17.11 -21.60 -6.51
C VAL A 218 16.82 -22.84 -5.67
N ASP A 219 15.57 -23.04 -5.26
CA ASP A 219 15.10 -24.26 -4.58
C ASP A 219 14.92 -25.44 -5.56
N MET A 220 14.55 -26.61 -5.02
CA MET A 220 14.30 -27.83 -5.82
C MET A 220 13.14 -27.72 -6.82
N HIS A 221 12.32 -26.67 -6.73
CA HIS A 221 11.23 -26.37 -7.66
C HIS A 221 11.60 -25.27 -8.67
N GLY A 222 12.83 -24.74 -8.60
CA GLY A 222 13.32 -23.67 -9.47
C GLY A 222 12.86 -22.27 -9.06
N ASN A 223 12.36 -22.08 -7.84
CA ASN A 223 12.04 -20.77 -7.29
C ASN A 223 13.30 -20.10 -6.78
N LEU A 224 13.45 -18.80 -7.05
CA LEU A 224 14.59 -18.03 -6.58
C LEU A 224 14.59 -17.93 -5.04
N ILE A 225 15.69 -18.33 -4.42
CA ILE A 225 15.93 -18.13 -2.98
C ILE A 225 16.69 -16.82 -2.76
N ALA A 226 17.79 -16.63 -3.49
CA ALA A 226 18.64 -15.45 -3.38
C ALA A 226 19.43 -15.22 -4.67
N ALA A 227 19.68 -13.96 -5.02
CA ALA A 227 20.66 -13.59 -6.02
C ALA A 227 21.22 -12.19 -5.74
N HIS A 228 22.44 -11.92 -6.19
CA HIS A 228 23.08 -10.60 -6.09
C HIS A 228 24.10 -10.38 -7.22
N PHE A 229 24.54 -9.12 -7.35
CA PHE A 229 25.64 -8.71 -8.20
C PHE A 229 26.88 -8.42 -7.36
N MET A 230 28.05 -8.72 -7.91
CA MET A 230 29.28 -8.05 -7.53
C MET A 230 29.37 -6.70 -8.25
N ASP A 231 30.11 -5.76 -7.67
CA ASP A 231 30.35 -4.47 -8.32
C ASP A 231 31.12 -4.66 -9.63
N GLY A 232 30.67 -4.00 -10.70
CA GLY A 232 31.29 -4.11 -12.03
C GLY A 232 30.78 -5.25 -12.91
N THR A 233 29.83 -6.07 -12.44
CA THR A 233 29.22 -7.13 -13.25
C THR A 233 28.35 -6.57 -14.39
N LEU A 234 28.34 -7.25 -15.54
CA LEU A 234 27.45 -6.92 -16.68
C LEU A 234 25.97 -7.07 -16.31
N ILE A 235 25.13 -6.11 -16.73
CA ILE A 235 23.70 -6.03 -16.37
C ILE A 235 22.92 -7.33 -16.68
N GLU A 236 23.16 -7.94 -17.84
CA GLU A 236 22.46 -9.17 -18.28
C GLU A 236 22.81 -10.41 -17.45
N SER A 237 23.87 -10.36 -16.65
CA SER A 237 24.37 -11.51 -15.90
C SER A 237 23.38 -12.03 -14.86
N MET A 238 22.54 -11.17 -14.27
CA MET A 238 21.59 -11.60 -13.26
C MET A 238 20.52 -12.54 -13.81
N ASN A 239 19.87 -12.14 -14.92
CA ASN A 239 18.86 -12.97 -15.55
C ASN A 239 19.46 -14.29 -16.05
N LEU A 240 20.67 -14.24 -16.61
CA LEU A 240 21.40 -15.45 -17.01
C LEU A 240 21.73 -16.35 -15.81
N ALA A 241 22.24 -15.81 -14.71
CA ALA A 241 22.54 -16.59 -13.51
C ALA A 241 21.28 -17.28 -12.95
N ILE A 242 20.16 -16.54 -12.82
CA ILE A 242 18.88 -17.09 -12.36
C ILE A 242 18.39 -18.22 -13.28
N ASN A 243 18.46 -18.01 -14.59
CA ASN A 243 17.98 -18.99 -15.56
C ASN A 243 18.91 -20.19 -15.71
N LYS A 244 20.22 -20.03 -15.55
CA LYS A 244 21.19 -21.13 -15.43
C LYS A 244 20.91 -21.99 -14.20
N ALA A 245 20.64 -21.37 -13.04
CA ALA A 245 20.27 -22.06 -11.80
C ALA A 245 18.93 -22.81 -11.96
N TYR A 246 17.92 -22.17 -12.57
CA TYR A 246 16.64 -22.82 -12.89
C TYR A 246 16.82 -24.01 -13.84
N THR A 247 17.58 -23.83 -14.92
CA THR A 247 17.82 -24.87 -15.93
C THR A 247 18.45 -26.11 -15.30
N SER A 248 19.37 -25.91 -14.35
CA SER A 248 20.06 -27.03 -13.71
C SER A 248 19.12 -27.89 -12.84
N VAL A 249 18.15 -27.27 -12.18
CA VAL A 249 17.10 -27.97 -11.41
C VAL A 249 16.06 -28.60 -12.33
N ALA A 250 15.57 -27.84 -13.32
CA ALA A 250 14.51 -28.27 -14.22
C ALA A 250 14.90 -29.52 -15.03
N LEU A 251 16.15 -29.55 -15.52
CA LEU A 251 16.68 -30.66 -16.31
C LEU A 251 17.53 -31.63 -15.49
N LYS A 252 17.70 -31.38 -14.18
CA LYS A 252 18.44 -32.21 -13.23
C LYS A 252 19.89 -32.52 -13.67
N MET A 253 20.52 -31.59 -14.38
CA MET A 253 21.89 -31.69 -14.91
C MET A 253 22.55 -30.32 -14.95
N ALA A 254 23.88 -30.25 -15.02
CA ALA A 254 24.53 -28.96 -15.15
C ALA A 254 24.35 -28.38 -16.57
N THR A 255 24.31 -27.05 -16.71
CA THR A 255 24.04 -26.42 -18.02
C THR A 255 25.17 -26.64 -19.03
N HIS A 256 26.39 -26.94 -18.56
CA HIS A 256 27.52 -27.33 -19.40
C HIS A 256 27.46 -28.80 -19.86
N GLU A 257 26.66 -29.65 -19.20
CA GLU A 257 26.34 -30.99 -19.70
C GLU A 257 25.24 -30.88 -20.74
N LEU A 258 24.21 -30.07 -20.45
CA LEU A 258 23.13 -29.77 -21.40
C LEU A 258 23.67 -29.20 -22.71
N SER A 259 24.64 -28.29 -22.66
CA SER A 259 25.20 -27.65 -23.86
C SER A 259 25.71 -28.67 -24.89
N LYS A 260 26.19 -29.84 -24.45
CA LYS A 260 26.62 -30.95 -25.33
C LYS A 260 25.45 -31.60 -26.05
N LEU A 261 24.29 -31.72 -25.38
CA LEU A 261 23.07 -32.34 -25.90
C LEU A 261 22.25 -31.41 -26.79
N THR A 262 22.56 -30.12 -26.78
CA THR A 262 21.86 -29.08 -27.54
C THR A 262 22.66 -28.58 -28.73
N GLN A 263 23.75 -29.26 -29.12
CA GLN A 263 24.49 -28.96 -30.36
C GLN A 263 23.70 -29.42 -31.60
N PRO A 264 23.93 -28.84 -32.79
CA PRO A 264 23.32 -29.30 -34.03
C PRO A 264 23.47 -30.82 -34.21
N GLY A 265 22.35 -31.51 -34.47
CA GLY A 265 22.31 -32.97 -34.63
C GLY A 265 22.23 -33.78 -33.33
N GLN A 266 22.19 -33.14 -32.16
CA GLN A 266 22.02 -33.80 -30.86
C GLN A 266 20.54 -33.85 -30.43
N PRO A 267 20.15 -34.78 -29.52
CA PRO A 267 18.75 -35.06 -29.20
C PRO A 267 17.94 -33.89 -28.64
N LEU A 268 18.60 -32.92 -28.00
CA LEU A 268 17.94 -31.75 -27.38
C LEU A 268 18.20 -30.44 -28.15
N TYR A 269 18.67 -30.52 -29.39
CA TYR A 269 18.88 -29.34 -30.22
C TYR A 269 17.60 -28.49 -30.30
N GLY A 270 17.71 -27.20 -29.93
CA GLY A 270 16.59 -26.25 -29.95
C GLY A 270 15.69 -26.23 -28.70
N ILE A 271 16.01 -26.98 -27.63
CA ILE A 271 15.20 -27.00 -26.40
C ILE A 271 14.99 -25.61 -25.78
N ASN A 272 15.96 -24.70 -25.92
CA ASN A 272 15.87 -23.30 -25.47
C ASN A 272 14.79 -22.46 -26.18
N THR A 273 14.16 -22.99 -27.24
CA THR A 273 13.02 -22.34 -27.91
C THR A 273 11.67 -22.75 -27.32
N THR A 274 11.64 -23.76 -26.44
CA THR A 274 10.41 -24.30 -25.83
C THR A 274 10.05 -23.63 -24.51
N ASP A 275 11.05 -23.10 -23.81
CA ASP A 275 10.92 -22.34 -22.56
C ASP A 275 12.01 -21.25 -22.56
N ASN A 276 11.59 -20.00 -22.38
CA ASN A 276 12.47 -18.83 -22.41
C ASN A 276 13.44 -18.76 -21.22
N ARG A 277 13.29 -19.65 -20.23
CA ARG A 277 14.18 -19.76 -19.07
C ARG A 277 15.31 -20.78 -19.27
N ILE A 278 15.28 -21.60 -20.32
CA ILE A 278 16.29 -22.64 -20.54
C ILE A 278 17.56 -22.05 -21.15
N VAL A 279 18.67 -22.16 -20.41
CA VAL A 279 20.00 -21.69 -20.84
C VAL A 279 20.87 -22.88 -21.22
N VAL A 280 21.33 -22.89 -22.48
CA VAL A 280 22.04 -24.02 -23.10
C VAL A 280 23.56 -23.84 -23.14
N PHE A 281 24.10 -23.03 -22.23
CA PHE A 281 25.53 -22.84 -22.04
C PHE A 281 25.90 -22.80 -20.55
N GLY A 282 27.18 -23.00 -20.25
CA GLY A 282 27.69 -23.27 -18.90
C GLY A 282 27.49 -22.17 -17.87
N GLY A 283 27.54 -22.57 -16.59
CA GLY A 283 27.42 -21.70 -15.43
C GLY A 283 26.25 -22.01 -14.49
N GLY A 284 25.43 -23.03 -14.78
CA GLY A 284 24.41 -23.54 -13.86
C GLY A 284 24.73 -24.96 -13.39
N CYS A 285 24.58 -25.24 -12.10
CA CYS A 285 24.85 -26.54 -11.51
C CYS A 285 23.79 -26.94 -10.47
N PRO A 286 23.34 -28.21 -10.41
CA PRO A 286 22.44 -28.67 -9.35
C PRO A 286 23.17 -28.76 -8.01
N ILE A 287 22.55 -28.24 -6.94
CA ILE A 287 23.01 -28.43 -5.56
C ILE A 287 22.44 -29.75 -5.04
N LYS A 288 23.32 -30.66 -4.62
CA LYS A 288 22.95 -31.99 -4.13
C LYS A 288 23.27 -32.14 -2.65
N TYR A 289 22.43 -32.87 -1.93
CA TYR A 289 22.66 -33.29 -0.54
C TYR A 289 22.21 -34.73 -0.36
N HIS A 290 23.11 -35.61 0.13
CA HIS A 290 22.90 -37.08 0.17
C HIS A 290 22.39 -37.66 -1.16
N GLY A 291 22.96 -37.20 -2.28
CA GLY A 291 22.61 -37.64 -3.62
C GLY A 291 21.29 -37.12 -4.18
N LYS A 292 20.52 -36.30 -3.42
CA LYS A 292 19.26 -35.69 -3.88
C LYS A 292 19.49 -34.23 -4.27
N ILE A 293 18.92 -33.79 -5.39
CA ILE A 293 18.92 -32.38 -5.78
C ILE A 293 17.96 -31.62 -4.84
N ILE A 294 18.48 -30.62 -4.15
CA ILE A 294 17.73 -29.76 -3.22
C ILE A 294 17.63 -28.31 -3.70
N GLY A 295 18.30 -27.99 -4.80
CA GLY A 295 18.28 -26.68 -5.43
C GLY A 295 19.30 -26.58 -6.57
N GLY A 296 19.56 -25.36 -7.01
CA GLY A 296 20.53 -25.08 -8.07
C GLY A 296 21.26 -23.78 -7.83
N ILE A 297 22.50 -23.72 -8.28
CA ILE A 297 23.32 -22.51 -8.34
C ILE A 297 23.52 -22.11 -9.80
N GLY A 298 23.52 -20.80 -10.06
CA GLY A 298 23.87 -20.21 -11.33
C GLY A 298 24.83 -19.05 -11.15
N VAL A 299 25.83 -18.97 -12.03
CA VAL A 299 26.83 -17.93 -12.08
C VAL A 299 26.91 -17.38 -13.50
N SER A 300 27.03 -16.06 -13.62
CA SER A 300 27.24 -15.39 -14.90
C SER A 300 28.06 -14.13 -14.72
N GLY A 301 29.00 -13.86 -15.61
CA GLY A 301 29.73 -12.59 -15.65
C GLY A 301 31.12 -12.69 -16.28
N GLY A 302 31.71 -13.89 -16.31
CA GLY A 302 32.96 -14.17 -16.99
C GLY A 302 32.80 -14.95 -18.28
N THR A 303 33.87 -15.64 -18.68
CA THR A 303 33.78 -16.64 -19.74
C THR A 303 32.94 -17.84 -19.30
N VAL A 304 32.48 -18.64 -20.25
CA VAL A 304 31.69 -19.85 -19.95
C VAL A 304 32.45 -20.79 -19.02
N GLU A 305 33.76 -20.93 -19.19
CA GLU A 305 34.63 -21.76 -18.36
C GLU A 305 34.73 -21.24 -16.92
N GLN A 306 34.86 -19.92 -16.76
CA GLN A 306 34.92 -19.28 -15.43
C GLN A 306 33.58 -19.40 -14.69
N ASP A 307 32.46 -19.20 -15.39
CA ASP A 307 31.13 -19.40 -14.83
C ASP A 307 30.91 -20.87 -14.40
N ILE A 308 31.41 -21.83 -15.20
CA ILE A 308 31.39 -23.26 -14.85
C ILE A 308 32.21 -23.51 -13.59
N GLU A 309 33.44 -23.00 -13.51
CA GLU A 309 34.32 -23.19 -12.35
C GLU A 309 33.63 -22.68 -11.06
N LEU A 310 33.08 -21.47 -11.09
CA LEU A 310 32.42 -20.87 -9.93
C LEU A 310 31.13 -21.60 -9.52
N SER A 311 30.32 -22.01 -10.50
CA SER A 311 29.07 -22.73 -10.21
C SER A 311 29.32 -24.15 -9.69
N LEU A 312 30.34 -24.86 -10.19
CA LEU A 312 30.78 -26.15 -9.65
C LEU A 312 31.34 -25.98 -8.23
N TYR A 313 32.23 -25.00 -8.03
CA TYR A 313 32.76 -24.69 -6.70
C TYR A 313 31.65 -24.44 -5.67
N GLY A 314 30.64 -23.65 -6.02
CA GLY A 314 29.49 -23.42 -5.14
C GLY A 314 28.67 -24.67 -4.87
N ALA A 315 28.48 -25.55 -5.85
CA ALA A 315 27.79 -26.82 -5.63
C ALA A 315 28.59 -27.74 -4.69
N ASP A 316 29.92 -27.78 -4.81
CA ASP A 316 30.81 -28.64 -4.04
C ASP A 316 30.96 -28.18 -2.58
N VAL A 317 31.10 -26.87 -2.34
CA VAL A 317 31.25 -26.32 -0.99
C VAL A 317 29.93 -26.23 -0.22
N PHE A 318 28.81 -26.61 -0.82
CA PHE A 318 27.51 -26.60 -0.14
C PHE A 318 27.51 -27.41 1.16
N GLU A 319 28.12 -28.61 1.16
CA GLU A 319 28.17 -29.46 2.36
C GLU A 319 28.95 -28.80 3.51
N GLU A 320 29.97 -27.99 3.22
CA GLU A 320 30.71 -27.21 4.22
C GLU A 320 29.89 -26.05 4.81
N VAL A 321 28.93 -25.52 4.04
CA VAL A 321 28.10 -24.38 4.46
C VAL A 321 26.98 -24.80 5.41
N ILE A 322 26.52 -26.05 5.29
CA ILE A 322 25.44 -26.61 6.11
C ILE A 322 25.92 -27.41 7.33
N SER A 323 27.22 -27.72 7.42
CA SER A 323 27.87 -28.35 8.58
C SER A 323 28.13 -27.34 9.70
#